data_AF-A0A7S1V6Z1-F1
#
_entry.id   AF-A0A7S1V6Z1-F1
#
_cell.length_a   1.000
_cell.length_b   1.000
_cell.length_c   1.000
_cell.angle_alpha   90.00
_cell.angle_beta   90.00
_cell.angle_gamma   90.00
#
_symmetry.space_group_name_H-M   'P 1'
#
loop_
_entity.id
_entity.type
_entity.pdbx_description
1 polymer ?
#
loop_
_entity_poly.entity_id
_entity_poly.type
_entity_poly.pdbx_seq_one_letter_code
_entity_poly.pdbx_strand_id
1 'polypeptide(L)'
;MDWLVEAIAIARSSLASIDHGLFTHYQIGLGVGVVIMTTFHFFPGKPWGIAYGRNVFDGEQENKSENSADSVEPRLDPASENHEKEPPHQAGDDPQTWVGDEIPKEILDRVRKRNGLTEEQMAQVIRNARGQALRQTPQPAKAHRQWDAYVYLVCFALLVYFVNRDYNDFASWWFAWWFPKEARTLGLFVPEAIEND
;
A
#
# COMPACT_ATOMS: atom_id res chain seq x y z
N MET A 1 -36.06 23.09 -40.19
CA MET A 1 -36.79 22.80 -38.93
C MET A 1 -37.30 21.35 -38.95
N ASP A 2 -37.80 20.86 -40.08
CA ASP A 2 -38.36 19.49 -40.19
C ASP A 2 -37.34 18.36 -39.92
N TRP A 3 -36.09 18.52 -40.35
CA TRP A 3 -35.02 17.54 -40.05
C TRP A 3 -34.76 17.33 -38.56
N LEU A 4 -35.04 18.35 -37.74
CA LEU A 4 -34.83 18.31 -36.29
C LEU A 4 -35.98 17.55 -35.61
N VAL A 5 -37.20 17.69 -36.12
CA VAL A 5 -38.38 16.93 -35.67
C VAL A 5 -38.22 15.45 -36.02
N GLU A 6 -37.70 15.14 -37.20
CA GLU A 6 -37.44 13.78 -37.66
C GLU A 6 -36.31 13.12 -36.88
N ALA A 7 -35.21 13.85 -36.60
CA ALA A 7 -34.14 13.38 -35.72
C ALA A 7 -34.63 13.09 -34.29
N ILE A 8 -35.50 13.95 -33.74
CA ILE A 8 -36.12 13.73 -32.42
C ILE A 8 -37.04 12.51 -32.45
N ALA A 9 -37.82 12.30 -33.51
CA ALA A 9 -38.70 11.14 -33.65
C ALA A 9 -37.93 9.82 -33.72
N ILE A 10 -36.82 9.78 -34.47
CA ILE A 10 -35.93 8.61 -34.58
C ILE A 10 -35.22 8.33 -33.24
N ALA A 11 -34.76 9.37 -32.54
CA ALA A 11 -34.17 9.20 -31.22
C ALA A 11 -35.21 8.63 -30.23
N ARG A 12 -36.46 9.10 -30.28
CA ARG A 12 -37.53 8.67 -29.38
C ARG A 12 -37.97 7.22 -29.64
N SER A 13 -38.03 6.79 -30.90
CA SER A 13 -38.35 5.40 -31.24
C SER A 13 -37.20 4.44 -30.90
N SER A 14 -35.95 4.90 -31.05
CA SER A 14 -34.77 4.15 -30.63
C SER A 14 -34.73 3.94 -29.11
N LEU A 15 -35.05 4.98 -28.32
CA LEU A 15 -35.18 4.86 -26.86
C LEU A 15 -36.34 3.94 -26.41
N ALA A 16 -37.42 3.85 -27.19
CA ALA A 16 -38.54 2.97 -26.89
C ALA A 16 -38.23 1.47 -27.13
N SER A 17 -37.19 1.18 -27.92
CA SER A 17 -36.75 -0.18 -28.23
C SER A 17 -35.62 -0.69 -27.33
N ILE A 18 -35.20 0.08 -26.32
CA ILE A 18 -34.16 -0.37 -25.39
C ILE A 18 -34.66 -1.63 -24.70
N ASP A 19 -33.99 -2.75 -25.01
CA ASP A 19 -34.30 -4.06 -24.48
C ASP A 19 -34.40 -4.00 -22.96
N HIS A 20 -35.45 -4.62 -22.39
CA HIS A 20 -35.63 -4.68 -20.94
C HIS A 20 -34.38 -5.25 -20.25
N GLY A 21 -33.64 -6.14 -20.92
CA GLY A 21 -32.36 -6.65 -20.44
C GLY A 21 -31.32 -5.55 -20.24
N LEU A 22 -31.16 -4.64 -21.20
CA LEU A 22 -30.22 -3.52 -21.11
C LEU A 22 -30.57 -2.61 -19.93
N PHE A 23 -31.86 -2.32 -19.75
CA PHE A 23 -32.35 -1.52 -18.63
C PHE A 23 -32.01 -2.14 -17.26
N THR A 24 -32.15 -3.47 -17.11
CA THR A 24 -31.77 -4.18 -15.87
C THR A 24 -30.27 -4.10 -15.61
N HIS A 25 -29.42 -4.22 -16.63
CA HIS A 25 -27.97 -4.10 -16.46
C HIS A 25 -27.57 -2.68 -16.03
N TYR A 26 -28.22 -1.65 -16.58
CA TYR A 26 -28.04 -0.28 -16.13
C TYR A 26 -28.43 -0.09 -14.67
N GLN A 27 -29.57 -0.64 -14.24
CA GLN A 27 -30.03 -0.53 -12.86
C GLN A 27 -29.09 -1.24 -11.88
N ILE A 28 -28.58 -2.43 -12.23
CA ILE A 28 -27.63 -3.16 -11.39
C ILE A 28 -26.29 -2.42 -11.31
N GLY A 29 -25.75 -1.98 -12.45
CA GLY A 29 -24.50 -1.22 -12.49
C GLY A 29 -24.59 0.09 -11.70
N LEU A 30 -25.71 0.80 -11.82
CA LEU A 30 -25.98 2.01 -11.05
C LEU A 30 -26.14 1.72 -9.56
N GLY A 31 -26.82 0.63 -9.19
CA GLY A 31 -26.93 0.19 -7.80
C GLY A 31 -25.58 -0.14 -7.16
N VAL A 32 -24.73 -0.92 -7.85
CA VAL A 32 -23.37 -1.24 -7.39
C VAL A 32 -22.52 0.02 -7.28
N GLY A 33 -22.58 0.91 -8.28
CA GLY A 33 -21.86 2.18 -8.28
C GLY A 33 -22.27 3.08 -7.11
N VAL A 34 -23.57 3.18 -6.81
CA VAL A 34 -24.08 3.94 -5.66
C VAL A 34 -23.61 3.34 -4.34
N VAL A 35 -23.61 2.01 -4.18
CA VAL A 35 -23.12 1.36 -2.94
C VAL A 35 -21.63 1.64 -2.74
N ILE A 36 -20.82 1.54 -3.78
CA ILE A 36 -19.38 1.85 -3.73
C ILE A 36 -19.17 3.34 -3.38
N MET A 37 -19.84 4.25 -4.08
CA MET A 37 -19.75 5.69 -3.81
C MET A 37 -20.24 6.06 -2.41
N THR A 38 -21.32 5.45 -1.93
CA THR A 38 -21.84 5.67 -0.58
C THR A 38 -20.85 5.17 0.46
N THR A 39 -20.18 4.04 0.20
CA THR A 39 -19.12 3.54 1.07
C THR A 39 -17.95 4.53 1.12
N PHE A 40 -17.48 5.05 -0.02
CA PHE A 40 -16.42 6.07 -0.03
C PHE A 40 -16.85 7.42 0.57
N HIS A 41 -18.11 7.81 0.41
CA HIS A 41 -18.63 9.07 0.95
C HIS A 41 -18.86 9.02 2.46
N PHE A 42 -19.35 7.89 2.97
CA PHE A 42 -19.59 7.68 4.41
C PHE A 42 -18.30 7.43 5.19
N PHE A 43 -17.24 7.00 4.48
CA PHE A 43 -15.88 6.93 5.00
C PHE A 43 -14.98 7.93 4.25
N PRO A 44 -15.17 9.27 4.39
CA PRO A 44 -14.46 10.30 3.65
C PRO A 44 -13.00 10.51 4.14
N GLY A 45 -12.37 9.46 4.66
CA GLY A 45 -10.98 9.38 5.11
C GLY A 45 -10.48 7.94 5.01
N LYS A 46 -9.15 7.75 4.96
CA LYS A 46 -8.49 6.42 4.83
C LYS A 46 -9.23 5.39 5.69
N PRO A 47 -9.99 4.42 5.13
CA PRO A 47 -10.93 3.59 5.91
C PRO A 47 -10.22 2.72 6.95
N TRP A 48 -8.90 2.61 6.83
CA TRP A 48 -7.99 2.06 7.81
C TRP A 48 -6.84 3.04 7.95
N GLY A 49 -6.98 3.98 8.88
CA GLY A 49 -5.90 4.87 9.27
C GLY A 49 -4.78 4.09 9.95
N ILE A 50 -3.98 3.37 9.18
CA ILE A 50 -2.62 3.10 9.62
C ILE A 50 -1.92 4.44 9.54
N ALA A 51 -1.51 4.92 10.71
CA ALA A 51 -0.44 5.89 10.79
C ALA A 51 0.70 5.31 9.96
N TYR A 52 0.81 5.76 8.70
CA TYR A 52 2.09 5.70 8.02
C TYR A 52 3.01 6.35 9.03
N GLY A 53 3.88 5.55 9.66
CA GLY A 53 4.99 6.07 10.39
C GLY A 53 5.70 6.99 9.41
N ARG A 54 5.39 8.28 9.50
CA ARG A 54 6.28 9.35 9.09
C ARG A 54 7.63 8.92 9.67
N ASN A 55 8.67 8.87 8.83
CA ASN A 55 10.08 8.64 9.19
C ASN A 55 10.69 7.26 8.87
N VAL A 56 10.55 6.72 7.65
CA VAL A 56 11.54 5.72 7.16
C VAL A 56 12.20 6.10 5.83
N PHE A 57 11.69 7.09 5.09
CA PHE A 57 12.25 7.44 3.77
C PHE A 57 12.53 8.93 3.51
N ASP A 58 12.42 9.80 4.51
CA ASP A 58 13.00 11.15 4.44
C ASP A 58 14.34 11.12 5.18
N GLY A 59 15.34 10.57 4.49
CA GLY A 59 16.75 10.59 4.87
C GLY A 59 17.39 11.96 4.72
N GLU A 60 16.73 13.01 5.19
CA GLU A 60 17.34 14.31 5.46
C GLU A 60 17.27 14.54 6.97
N GLN A 61 18.13 13.83 7.71
CA GLN A 61 18.62 14.38 8.96
C GLN A 61 19.42 15.63 8.59
N GLU A 62 18.72 16.77 8.56
CA GLU A 62 19.29 18.09 8.68
C GLU A 62 20.14 18.05 9.96
N ASN A 63 21.43 17.82 9.74
CA ASN A 63 22.45 17.72 10.76
C ASN A 63 22.75 19.14 11.24
N LYS A 64 21.78 19.77 11.92
CA LYS A 64 22.01 20.99 12.69
C LYS A 64 22.68 20.60 14.00
N SER A 65 23.90 20.09 13.87
CA SER A 65 24.90 20.09 14.93
C SER A 65 25.30 21.56 15.13
N GLU A 66 24.48 22.31 15.86
CA GLU A 66 24.94 23.52 16.54
C GLU A 66 25.96 23.08 17.58
N ASN A 67 27.22 23.03 17.13
CA ASN A 67 28.38 23.22 17.96
C ASN A 67 28.25 24.59 18.67
N SER A 68 27.58 24.61 19.81
CA SER A 68 27.94 25.55 20.88
C SER A 68 29.02 24.89 21.72
N ALA A 69 30.25 25.01 21.21
CA ALA A 69 31.45 24.90 22.00
C ALA A 69 31.57 26.11 22.95
N ASP A 70 32.21 25.88 24.10
CA ASP A 70 32.72 26.84 25.08
C ASP A 70 31.68 27.77 25.75
N SER A 71 31.41 27.66 27.04
CA SER A 71 32.40 27.60 28.13
C SER A 71 31.62 27.36 29.43
N VAL A 72 31.73 26.17 30.02
CA VAL A 72 31.20 25.90 31.37
C VAL A 72 32.36 25.39 32.21
N GLU A 73 32.72 26.21 33.19
CA GLU A 73 33.73 25.94 34.22
C GLU A 73 33.48 24.60 34.93
N PRO A 74 34.55 23.93 35.41
CA PRO A 74 34.43 22.69 36.15
C PRO A 74 33.94 22.97 37.57
N ARG A 75 32.63 22.86 37.79
CA ARG A 75 32.07 22.79 39.15
C ARG A 75 32.11 21.34 39.63
N LEU A 76 33.09 21.06 40.48
CA LEU A 76 33.18 19.85 41.29
C LEU A 76 32.05 19.88 42.33
N ASP A 77 30.93 19.22 42.04
CA ASP A 77 29.94 18.88 43.06
C ASP A 77 30.17 17.42 43.53
N PRO A 78 30.25 17.17 44.84
CA PRO A 78 30.55 15.87 45.40
C PRO A 78 29.32 14.95 45.42
N ALA A 79 29.55 13.69 45.06
CA ALA A 79 28.87 12.50 45.55
C ALA A 79 27.36 12.63 45.84
N SER A 80 26.53 12.50 44.81
CA SER A 80 25.14 12.08 44.97
C SER A 80 25.01 10.62 44.54
N GLU A 81 25.28 9.75 45.50
CA GLU A 81 25.13 8.30 45.46
C GLU A 81 23.63 7.95 45.55
N ASN A 82 22.85 8.34 44.54
CA ASN A 82 21.46 7.87 44.41
C ASN A 82 21.46 6.61 43.56
N HIS A 83 21.78 5.52 44.24
CA HIS A 83 21.56 4.15 43.80
C HIS A 83 20.04 3.92 43.73
N GLU A 84 19.44 4.27 42.58
CA GLU A 84 18.10 3.85 42.21
C GLU A 84 18.11 2.32 42.16
N LYS A 85 17.64 1.71 43.25
CA LYS A 85 17.37 0.27 43.32
C LYS A 85 16.36 -0.06 42.23
N GLU A 86 16.85 -0.70 41.17
CA GLU A 86 16.01 -1.42 40.23
C GLU A 86 15.06 -2.34 41.03
N PRO A 87 13.75 -2.33 40.72
CA PRO A 87 12.81 -3.22 41.36
C PRO A 87 13.20 -4.68 41.07
N PRO A 88 13.05 -5.60 42.05
CA PRO A 88 13.35 -7.00 41.83
C PRO A 88 12.34 -7.56 40.82
N HIS A 89 12.79 -7.72 39.57
CA HIS A 89 12.08 -8.47 38.56
C HIS A 89 11.89 -9.91 39.06
N GLN A 90 10.62 -10.28 39.24
CA GLN A 90 10.22 -11.63 39.61
C GLN A 90 10.67 -12.59 38.52
N ALA A 91 11.55 -13.51 38.90
CA ALA A 91 12.11 -14.59 38.09
C ALA A 91 11.03 -15.58 37.63
N GLY A 92 10.22 -15.17 36.67
CA GLY A 92 9.45 -16.04 35.79
C GLY A 92 10.07 -16.02 34.39
N ASP A 93 11.40 -16.14 34.31
CA ASP A 93 12.18 -15.89 33.09
C ASP A 93 12.50 -17.19 32.36
N ASP A 94 11.73 -17.50 31.32
CA ASP A 94 12.39 -18.00 30.11
C ASP A 94 13.27 -16.83 29.63
N PRO A 95 14.60 -16.97 29.57
CA PRO A 95 15.48 -15.88 29.17
C PRO A 95 15.09 -15.49 27.74
N GLN A 96 14.37 -14.38 27.60
CA GLN A 96 13.88 -13.87 26.32
C GLN A 96 15.11 -13.58 25.45
N THR A 97 15.46 -14.60 24.66
CA THR A 97 16.71 -14.65 23.92
C THR A 97 16.52 -13.68 22.77
N TRP A 98 17.18 -12.52 22.86
CA TRP A 98 17.06 -11.53 21.81
C TRP A 98 17.80 -12.09 20.59
N VAL A 99 17.16 -12.09 19.42
CA VAL A 99 17.77 -12.63 18.18
C VAL A 99 19.11 -11.94 17.86
N GLY A 100 19.32 -10.72 18.36
CA GLY A 100 20.59 -10.02 18.24
C GLY A 100 21.75 -10.62 19.04
N ASP A 101 21.48 -11.45 20.05
CA ASP A 101 22.50 -12.13 20.86
C ASP A 101 23.24 -13.23 20.05
N GLU A 102 22.62 -13.72 18.96
CA GLU A 102 23.22 -14.72 18.05
C GLU A 102 24.16 -14.11 17.00
N ILE A 103 24.25 -12.77 16.91
CA ILE A 103 25.07 -12.10 15.89
C ILE A 103 26.56 -12.30 16.19
N PRO A 104 27.36 -12.87 15.27
CA PRO A 104 28.80 -13.06 15.46
C PRO A 104 29.52 -11.73 15.73
N LYS A 105 30.40 -11.71 16.75
CA LYS A 105 31.17 -10.51 17.15
C LYS A 105 31.96 -9.90 15.99
N GLU A 106 32.42 -10.72 15.05
CA GLU A 106 33.14 -10.29 13.85
C GLU A 106 32.31 -9.40 12.92
N ILE A 107 30.98 -9.60 12.87
CA ILE A 107 30.08 -8.76 12.07
C ILE A 107 29.90 -7.42 12.78
N LEU A 108 29.69 -7.43 14.10
CA LEU A 108 29.62 -6.20 14.90
C LEU A 108 30.90 -5.38 14.77
N ASP A 109 32.06 -6.02 14.84
CA ASP A 109 33.34 -5.33 14.67
C ASP A 109 33.53 -4.70 13.29
N ARG A 110 33.06 -5.37 12.23
CA ARG A 110 33.07 -4.79 10.88
C ARG A 110 32.16 -3.57 10.77
N VAL A 111 30.96 -3.63 11.33
CA VAL A 111 30.02 -2.50 11.34
C VAL A 111 30.58 -1.35 12.20
N ARG A 112 31.15 -1.65 13.37
CA ARG A 112 31.83 -0.68 14.24
C ARG A 112 32.93 0.06 13.49
N LYS A 113 33.87 -0.69 12.89
CA LYS A 113 35.00 -0.11 12.13
C LYS A 113 34.53 0.69 10.91
N ARG A 114 33.52 0.19 10.18
CA ARG A 114 32.96 0.88 9.00
C ARG A 114 32.34 2.23 9.37
N ASN A 115 31.71 2.32 10.53
CA ASN A 115 31.01 3.52 10.98
C ASN A 115 31.87 4.42 11.88
N GLY A 116 33.13 4.05 12.15
CA GLY A 116 34.02 4.82 13.03
C GLY A 116 33.54 4.90 14.48
N LEU A 117 32.73 3.95 14.93
CA LEU A 117 32.15 3.95 16.29
C LEU A 117 33.17 3.40 17.28
N THR A 118 33.25 4.02 18.46
CA THR A 118 33.98 3.41 19.59
C THR A 118 33.24 2.18 20.11
N GLU A 119 33.94 1.34 20.88
CA GLU A 119 33.34 0.14 21.47
C GLU A 119 32.17 0.49 22.42
N GLU A 120 32.33 1.57 23.19
CA GLU A 120 31.31 2.08 24.10
C GLU A 120 30.07 2.59 23.35
N GLN A 121 30.27 3.34 22.26
CA GLN A 121 29.16 3.81 21.41
C GLN A 121 28.40 2.65 20.79
N MET A 122 29.12 1.63 20.31
CA MET A 122 28.51 0.43 19.75
C MET A 122 27.67 -0.32 20.80
N ALA A 123 28.18 -0.46 22.02
CA ALA A 123 27.46 -1.08 23.12
C ALA A 123 26.18 -0.29 23.49
N GLN A 124 26.21 1.04 23.37
CA GLN A 124 25.04 1.89 23.58
C GLN A 124 24.00 1.71 22.47
N VAL A 125 24.42 1.63 21.19
CA VAL A 125 23.53 1.36 20.06
C VAL A 125 22.85 0.01 20.21
N ILE A 126 23.58 -1.04 20.61
CA ILE A 126 23.02 -2.38 20.85
C ILE A 126 21.98 -2.35 21.97
N ARG A 127 22.28 -1.67 23.10
CA ARG A 127 21.32 -1.51 24.20
C ARG A 127 20.05 -0.78 23.76
N ASN A 128 20.19 0.30 23.01
CA ASN A 128 19.06 1.06 22.50
C ASN A 128 18.22 0.23 21.51
N ALA A 129 18.87 -0.48 20.60
CA ALA A 129 18.21 -1.36 19.63
C ALA A 129 17.48 -2.51 20.34
N ARG A 130 18.09 -3.12 21.36
CA ARG A 130 17.44 -4.16 22.19
C ARG A 130 16.23 -3.60 22.92
N GLY A 131 16.35 -2.40 23.51
CA GLY A 131 15.23 -1.71 24.16
C GLY A 131 14.09 -1.38 23.20
N GLN A 132 14.41 -0.96 21.98
CA GLN A 132 13.41 -0.71 20.92
C GLN A 132 12.76 -2.01 20.43
N ALA A 133 13.53 -3.09 20.25
CA ALA A 133 13.02 -4.39 19.82
C ALA A 133 12.07 -5.00 20.85
N LEU A 134 12.36 -4.86 22.15
CA LEU A 134 11.48 -5.32 23.22
C LEU A 134 10.20 -4.47 23.33
N ARG A 135 10.26 -3.19 22.98
CA ARG A 135 9.10 -2.28 22.98
C ARG A 135 8.25 -2.38 21.72
N GLN A 136 8.85 -2.73 20.60
CA GLN A 136 8.12 -3.02 19.36
C GLN A 136 7.47 -4.38 19.50
N THR A 137 6.22 -4.37 19.99
CA THR A 137 5.32 -5.51 19.75
C THR A 137 5.32 -5.79 18.25
N PRO A 138 5.51 -7.06 17.82
CA PRO A 138 5.59 -7.40 16.41
C PRO A 138 4.32 -6.92 15.71
N GLN A 139 4.44 -5.81 14.97
CA GLN A 139 3.33 -5.35 14.15
C GLN A 139 3.09 -6.43 13.09
N PRO A 140 1.84 -6.90 12.90
CA PRO A 140 1.52 -7.94 11.95
C PRO A 140 1.77 -7.43 10.52
N ALA A 141 3.00 -7.63 10.02
CA ALA A 141 3.51 -7.06 8.77
C ALA A 141 2.91 -7.65 7.49
N LYS A 142 1.70 -8.25 7.52
CA LYS A 142 1.19 -9.04 6.37
C LYS A 142 -0.27 -8.80 5.98
N ALA A 143 -1.03 -8.00 6.73
CA ALA A 143 -2.45 -7.79 6.38
C ALA A 143 -2.65 -6.82 5.19
N HIS A 144 -1.71 -5.92 4.92
CA HIS A 144 -1.91 -4.82 3.96
C HIS A 144 -1.93 -5.23 2.49
N ARG A 145 -1.16 -6.26 2.10
CA ARG A 145 -1.01 -6.63 0.69
C ARG A 145 -2.29 -7.23 0.07
N GLN A 146 -3.18 -7.78 0.88
CA GLN A 146 -4.38 -8.45 0.40
C GLN A 146 -5.45 -7.46 -0.06
N TRP A 147 -5.59 -6.33 0.63
CA TRP A 147 -6.61 -5.33 0.33
C TRP A 147 -6.35 -4.57 -0.95
N ASP A 148 -5.10 -4.21 -1.22
CA ASP A 148 -4.71 -3.55 -2.46
C ASP A 148 -5.07 -4.45 -3.66
N ALA A 149 -4.81 -5.76 -3.56
CA ALA A 149 -5.17 -6.71 -4.60
C ALA A 149 -6.69 -6.74 -4.88
N TYR A 150 -7.53 -6.68 -3.85
CA TYR A 150 -8.99 -6.64 -4.03
C TYR A 150 -9.45 -5.35 -4.71
N VAL A 151 -8.92 -4.19 -4.33
CA VAL A 151 -9.27 -2.90 -4.95
C VAL A 151 -8.89 -2.90 -6.43
N TYR A 152 -7.67 -3.35 -6.77
CA TYR A 152 -7.24 -3.44 -8.16
C TYR A 152 -8.07 -4.43 -8.97
N LEU A 153 -8.46 -5.56 -8.38
CA LEU A 153 -9.29 -6.56 -9.05
C LEU A 153 -10.69 -6.01 -9.35
N VAL A 154 -11.30 -5.27 -8.41
CA VAL A 154 -12.60 -4.62 -8.63
C VAL A 154 -12.51 -3.52 -9.68
N CYS A 155 -11.50 -2.65 -9.63
CA CYS A 155 -11.29 -1.62 -10.65
C CYS A 155 -11.02 -2.23 -12.04
N PHE A 156 -10.27 -3.32 -12.11
CA PHE A 156 -10.01 -4.04 -13.36
C PHE A 156 -11.28 -4.68 -13.92
N ALA A 157 -12.10 -5.32 -13.08
CA ALA A 157 -13.38 -5.88 -13.49
C ALA A 157 -14.34 -4.80 -14.02
N LEU A 158 -14.41 -3.65 -13.36
CA LEU A 158 -15.20 -2.50 -13.82
C LEU A 158 -14.67 -1.94 -15.14
N LEU A 159 -13.34 -1.85 -15.30
CA LEU A 159 -12.71 -1.41 -16.55
C LEU A 159 -13.10 -2.34 -17.70
N VAL A 160 -12.97 -3.66 -17.53
CA VAL A 160 -13.36 -4.66 -18.53
C VAL A 160 -14.85 -4.55 -18.85
N TYR A 161 -15.70 -4.35 -17.84
CA TYR A 161 -17.13 -4.13 -18.04
C TYR A 161 -17.41 -2.88 -18.88
N PHE A 162 -16.82 -1.73 -18.54
CA PHE A 162 -17.02 -0.49 -19.30
C PHE A 162 -16.47 -0.59 -20.72
N VAL A 163 -15.29 -1.17 -20.90
CA VAL A 163 -14.71 -1.37 -22.24
C VAL A 163 -15.62 -2.26 -23.07
N ASN A 164 -16.14 -3.35 -22.51
CA ASN A 164 -17.02 -4.25 -23.24
C ASN A 164 -18.39 -3.61 -23.54
N ARG A 165 -18.94 -2.83 -22.59
CA ARG A 165 -20.23 -2.15 -22.73
C ARG A 165 -20.18 -1.00 -23.74
N ASP A 166 -19.19 -0.13 -23.63
CA ASP A 166 -19.15 1.12 -24.39
C ASP A 166 -18.53 0.93 -25.78
N TYR A 167 -17.68 -0.08 -25.95
CA TYR A 167 -16.97 -0.31 -27.21
C TYR A 167 -17.37 -1.61 -27.93
N ASN A 168 -18.50 -2.23 -27.53
CA ASN A 168 -19.23 -3.27 -28.25
C ASN A 168 -18.30 -4.21 -29.08
N ASP A 169 -17.65 -5.14 -28.39
CA ASP A 169 -16.63 -6.08 -28.90
C ASP A 169 -15.20 -5.56 -29.13
N PHE A 170 -14.88 -4.29 -28.83
CA PHE A 170 -13.49 -3.83 -28.89
C PHE A 170 -12.56 -4.59 -27.94
N ALA A 171 -13.03 -4.95 -26.73
CA ALA A 171 -12.26 -5.79 -25.82
C ALA A 171 -11.99 -7.17 -26.44
N SER A 172 -13.01 -7.77 -27.05
CA SER A 172 -12.92 -9.06 -27.75
C SER A 172 -11.94 -8.99 -28.92
N TRP A 173 -11.99 -7.91 -29.70
CA TRP A 173 -11.09 -7.64 -30.83
C TRP A 173 -9.65 -7.38 -30.37
N TRP A 174 -9.45 -6.55 -29.35
CA TRP A 174 -8.14 -6.26 -28.78
C TRP A 174 -7.50 -7.51 -28.15
N PHE A 175 -8.30 -8.31 -27.44
CA PHE A 175 -7.87 -9.58 -26.86
C PHE A 175 -7.51 -10.59 -27.95
N ALA A 176 -8.33 -10.72 -28.98
CA ALA A 176 -8.03 -11.52 -30.16
C ALA A 176 -6.73 -11.10 -30.86
N TRP A 177 -6.42 -9.81 -30.88
CA TRP A 177 -5.20 -9.30 -31.49
C TRP A 177 -3.94 -9.65 -30.69
N TRP A 178 -3.97 -9.54 -29.36
CA TRP A 178 -2.83 -9.85 -28.49
C TRP A 178 -2.67 -11.34 -28.17
N PHE A 179 -3.77 -12.11 -28.09
CA PHE A 179 -3.81 -13.51 -27.66
C PHE A 179 -4.61 -14.39 -28.64
N PRO A 180 -4.12 -14.56 -29.88
CA PRO A 180 -4.88 -15.21 -30.93
C PRO A 180 -5.10 -16.71 -30.68
N LYS A 181 -4.21 -17.40 -29.96
CA LYS A 181 -4.35 -18.85 -29.70
C LYS A 181 -5.46 -19.10 -28.69
N GLU A 182 -5.50 -18.28 -27.64
CA GLU A 182 -6.43 -18.32 -26.53
C GLU A 182 -7.82 -17.93 -27.02
N ALA A 183 -7.91 -16.87 -27.83
CA ALA A 183 -9.14 -16.43 -28.48
C ALA A 183 -9.80 -17.53 -29.33
N ARG A 184 -9.01 -18.32 -30.08
CA ARG A 184 -9.53 -19.49 -30.84
C ARG A 184 -10.13 -20.55 -29.91
N THR A 185 -9.47 -20.84 -28.79
CA THR A 185 -10.01 -21.77 -27.77
C THR A 185 -11.32 -21.28 -27.17
N LEU A 186 -11.51 -19.97 -27.08
CA LEU A 186 -12.71 -19.32 -26.54
C LEU A 186 -13.82 -19.10 -27.59
N GLY A 187 -13.59 -19.48 -28.86
CA GLY A 187 -14.56 -19.31 -29.94
C GLY A 187 -14.80 -17.86 -30.37
N LEU A 188 -13.90 -16.93 -30.01
CA LEU A 188 -13.96 -15.55 -30.47
C LEU A 188 -13.46 -15.51 -31.92
N PHE A 189 -14.39 -15.37 -32.87
CA PHE A 189 -14.07 -15.26 -34.29
C PHE A 189 -13.34 -13.94 -34.55
N VAL A 190 -12.05 -14.03 -34.82
CA VAL A 190 -11.32 -12.93 -35.45
C VAL A 190 -11.86 -12.85 -36.88
N PRO A 191 -12.48 -11.74 -37.30
CA PRO A 191 -12.82 -11.58 -38.71
C PRO A 191 -11.51 -11.76 -39.49
N GLU A 192 -11.46 -12.78 -40.36
CA GLU A 192 -10.35 -12.98 -41.28
C GLU A 192 -10.18 -11.65 -42.02
N ALA A 193 -9.14 -10.91 -41.63
CA ALA A 193 -8.82 -9.64 -42.24
C ALA A 193 -8.67 -9.94 -43.72
N ILE A 194 -9.60 -9.39 -44.50
CA ILE A 194 -9.69 -9.40 -45.96
C ILE A 194 -8.32 -9.73 -46.54
N GLU A 195 -8.14 -11.01 -46.86
CA GLU A 195 -6.95 -11.49 -47.55
C GLU A 195 -6.97 -10.76 -48.89
N ASN A 196 -6.09 -9.76 -49.03
CA ASN A 196 -6.06 -8.87 -50.18
C ASN A 196 -5.88 -9.68 -51.46
N ASP A 197 -6.92 -9.71 -52.30
CA ASP A 197 -6.81 -9.80 -53.76
C ASP A 197 -6.47 -8.42 -54.33
#